data_AF-A0A939YN57-F1
#
_entry.id   AF-A0A939YN57-F1
#
_cell.length_a   1.000
_cell.length_b   1.000
_cell.length_c   1.000
_cell.angle_alpha   90.00
_cell.angle_beta   90.00
_cell.angle_gamma   90.00
#
_symmetry.space_group_name_H-M   'P 1'
#
loop_
_entity.id
_entity.type
_entity.pdbx_description
1 polymer ?
#
loop_
_entity_poly.entity_id
_entity_poly.type
_entity_poly.pdbx_seq_one_letter_code
_entity_poly.pdbx_strand_id
1 'polypeptide(L)' 'MFFPPIPLIRREHIIMKLMLAGADSPETAMTLADAGVINPCGFRRITQALVGRGCLGRTDDDRYYIR' A
#
# COMPACT_ATOMS: atom_id res chain seq x y z
N MET A 1 -25.89 -5.55 -7.95
CA MET A 1 -24.75 -4.60 -7.98
C MET A 1 -23.77 -5.04 -6.89
N PHE A 2 -22.62 -5.60 -7.26
CA PHE A 2 -21.60 -6.01 -6.30
C PHE A 2 -20.78 -4.77 -5.91
N PHE A 3 -21.03 -4.22 -4.73
CA PHE A 3 -20.16 -3.22 -4.15
C PHE A 3 -19.08 -3.96 -3.37
N PRO A 4 -17.82 -3.98 -3.84
CA PRO A 4 -16.77 -4.60 -3.07
C PRO A 4 -16.72 -3.94 -1.68
N PRO A 5 -16.49 -4.72 -0.62
CA PRO A 5 -16.36 -4.17 0.72
C PRO A 5 -15.36 -3.01 0.70
N ILE A 6 -15.68 -1.90 1.37
CA ILE A 6 -14.80 -0.72 1.49
C ILE A 6 -13.32 -1.09 1.80
N PRO A 7 -13.01 -2.12 2.63
CA PRO A 7 -11.63 -2.58 2.85
C PRO A 7 -10.93 -3.15 1.61
N LEU A 8 -11.66 -3.83 0.72
CA LEU A 8 -11.14 -4.41 -0.52
C LEU A 8 -10.71 -3.32 -1.50
N ILE A 9 -11.56 -2.29 -1.66
CA ILE A 9 -11.25 -1.11 -2.49
C ILE A 9 -9.99 -0.41 -1.98
N ARG A 10 -9.83 -0.26 -0.66
CA ARG A 10 -8.65 0.39 -0.06
C ARG A 10 -7.37 -0.41 -0.29
N ARG A 11 -7.44 -1.74 -0.20
CA ARG A 11 -6.31 -2.63 -0.52
C ARG A 11 -5.89 -2.46 -1.98
N GLU A 12 -6.83 -2.58 -2.91
CA GLU A 12 -6.54 -2.47 -4.34
C GLU A 12 -5.98 -1.10 -4.68
N HIS A 13 -6.53 -0.04 -4.09
CA HIS A 13 -6.01 1.32 -4.24
C HIS A 13 -4.56 1.46 -3.78
N ILE A 14 -4.19 0.96 -2.60
CA ILE A 14 -2.80 1.01 -2.11
C ILE A 14 -1.85 0.27 -3.06
N ILE A 15 -2.21 -0.96 -3.44
CA ILE A 15 -1.37 -1.80 -4.30
C ILE A 15 -1.22 -1.14 -5.68
N MET A 16 -2.32 -0.70 -6.28
CA MET A 16 -2.30 -0.03 -7.59
C MET A 16 -1.44 1.23 -7.56
N LYS A 17 -1.50 2.04 -6.50
CA LYS A 17 -0.69 3.24 -6.36
C LYS A 17 0.80 2.94 -6.23
N LEU A 18 1.17 1.98 -5.40
CA LEU A 18 2.56 1.53 -5.29
C LEU A 18 3.08 0.94 -6.61
N MET A 19 2.24 0.18 -7.32
CA MET A 19 2.58 -0.41 -8.62
C MET A 19 2.81 0.66 -9.68
N LEU A 20 1.89 1.63 -9.79
CA LEU A 20 2.02 2.75 -10.73
C LEU A 20 3.22 3.64 -10.45
N ALA A 21 3.62 3.73 -9.18
CA ALA A 21 4.80 4.48 -8.77
C ALA A 21 6.11 3.67 -8.89
N GLY A 22 6.04 2.38 -9.24
CA GLY A 22 7.22 1.52 -9.39
C GLY A 22 7.86 1.07 -8.08
N ALA A 23 7.11 1.08 -6.97
CA ALA A 23 7.59 0.60 -5.68
C ALA A 23 7.47 -0.93 -5.59
N ASP A 24 8.42 -1.65 -6.17
CA ASP A 24 8.47 -3.11 -6.31
C ASP A 24 9.66 -3.77 -5.56
N SER A 25 10.53 -2.97 -4.96
CA SER A 25 11.70 -3.43 -4.21
C SER A 25 11.99 -2.53 -3.01
N PRO A 26 12.83 -2.95 -2.06
CA PRO A 26 13.28 -2.09 -0.97
C PRO A 26 13.96 -0.79 -1.45
N GLU A 27 14.63 -0.83 -2.60
CA GLU A 27 15.37 0.29 -3.19
C GLU A 27 14.43 1.32 -3.82
N THR A 28 13.31 0.86 -4.37
CA THR A 28 12.25 1.70 -4.97
C THR A 28 11.11 2.00 -3.99
N ALA A 29 11.25 1.59 -2.73
CA ALA A 29 10.25 1.81 -1.69
C ALA A 29 9.99 3.29 -1.47
N MET A 30 8.71 3.64 -1.30
CA MET A 30 8.29 5.02 -1.08
C MET A 30 7.16 5.11 -0.06
N THR A 31 6.90 6.31 0.45
CA THR A 31 5.78 6.50 1.36
C THR A 31 4.45 6.35 0.60
N LEU A 32 3.38 6.00 1.31
CA LEU A 32 2.04 5.95 0.69
C LEU A 32 1.63 7.32 0.12
N ALA A 33 2.10 8.41 0.73
CA ALA A 33 1.85 9.76 0.24
C ALA A 33 2.55 10.00 -1.12
N ASP A 34 3.82 9.63 -1.24
CA ASP A 34 4.60 9.76 -2.48
C ASP A 34 4.04 8.88 -3.60
N ALA A 35 3.53 7.69 -3.26
CA ALA A 35 2.82 6.83 -4.20
C ALA A 35 1.45 7.37 -4.65
N GLY A 36 0.97 8.48 -4.06
CA GLY A 36 -0.32 9.10 -4.40
C GLY A 36 -1.53 8.39 -3.78
N VAL A 37 -1.35 7.71 -2.64
CA VAL A 37 -2.45 7.12 -1.87
C VAL A 37 -3.23 8.22 -1.15
N ILE A 38 -4.50 8.38 -1.51
CA ILE A 38 -5.45 9.28 -0.83
C ILE A 38 -5.60 8.87 0.65
N ASN A 39 -5.45 9.82 1.58
CA ASN A 39 -5.55 9.61 3.03
C ASN A 39 -4.65 8.46 3.55
N PRO A 40 -3.32 8.59 3.43
CA PRO A 40 -2.37 7.53 3.79
C PRO A 40 -2.46 7.15 5.27
N CYS A 41 -2.71 8.13 6.14
CA CYS A 41 -2.89 7.91 7.58
C CYS A 41 -4.14 7.07 7.89
N GLY A 42 -5.23 7.27 7.15
CA GLY A 42 -6.49 6.54 7.31
C GLY A 42 -6.40 5.05 6.98
N PHE A 43 -5.34 4.61 6.30
CA PHE A 43 -5.17 3.22 5.89
C PHE A 43 -4.12 2.45 6.69
N ARG A 44 -3.55 3.04 7.75
CA ARG A 44 -2.49 2.40 8.57
C ARG A 44 -2.79 0.94 8.95
N ARG A 45 -4.01 0.64 9.44
CA ARG A 45 -4.39 -0.74 9.81
C ARG A 45 -4.40 -1.70 8.62
N ILE A 46 -4.86 -1.23 7.46
CA ILE A 46 -4.91 -2.04 6.24
C ILE A 46 -3.49 -2.27 5.73
N THR A 47 -2.66 -1.22 5.67
CA THR A 47 -1.27 -1.34 5.23
C THR A 47 -0.47 -2.28 6.13
N GLN A 48 -0.63 -2.18 7.45
CA GLN A 48 -0.02 -3.12 8.40
C GLN A 48 -0.49 -4.57 8.18
N ALA A 49 -1.79 -4.78 7.93
CA ALA A 49 -2.30 -6.10 7.61
C ALA A 49 -1.74 -6.64 6.29
N LEU A 50 -1.51 -5.79 5.29
CA LEU A 50 -0.89 -6.17 4.02
C LEU A 50 0.59 -6.54 4.20
N VAL A 51 1.32 -5.81 5.05
CA VAL A 51 2.70 -6.16 5.44
C VAL A 51 2.73 -7.50 6.17
N GLY A 52 1.86 -7.68 7.18
CA GLY A 52 1.79 -8.94 7.94
C GLY A 52 1.37 -10.16 7.12
N ARG A 53 0.64 -9.95 6.01
CA ARG A 53 0.27 -10.99 5.05
C ARG A 53 1.33 -11.21 3.96
N GLY A 54 2.41 -10.44 3.96
CA GLY A 54 3.46 -10.52 2.95
C GLY A 54 3.09 -9.96 1.57
N CYS A 55 1.99 -9.20 1.44
CA CYS A 55 1.62 -8.54 0.19
C CYS A 55 2.44 -7.27 -0.08
N LEU A 56 2.95 -6.64 0.99
CA LEU A 56 3.80 -5.47 0.92
C LEU A 56 5.05 -5.71 1.76
N GLY A 57 6.18 -5.21 1.30
CA GLY A 57 7.34 -4.98 2.13
C GLY A 57 7.26 -3.60 2.79
N ARG A 58 7.91 -3.47 3.96
CA ARG A 58 8.09 -2.21 4.66
C ARG A 58 9.55 -2.06 5.04
N THR A 59 10.13 -0.91 4.77
CA THR A 59 11.49 -0.53 5.17
C THR A 59 11.50 0.06 6.58
N ASP A 60 12.70 0.21 7.15
CA ASP A 60 12.88 0.77 8.50
C ASP A 60 12.43 2.23 8.60
N ASP A 61 12.40 2.96 7.49
CA ASP A 61 11.99 4.37 7.38
C ASP A 61 10.51 4.57 7.00
N ASP A 62 9.65 3.55 7.21
CA ASP A 62 8.20 3.59 6.97
C ASP A 62 7.80 3.81 5.49
N ARG A 63 8.64 3.32 4.56
CA ARG A 63 8.32 3.21 3.13
C ARG A 63 7.83 1.82 2.79
N TYR A 64 7.07 1.71 1.69
CA TYR A 64 6.37 0.51 1.27
C TYR A 64 6.73 0.16 -0.17
N TYR A 65 6.75 -1.14 -0.45
CA TYR A 65 6.92 -1.70 -1.80
C TYR A 65 6.10 -2.98 -1.95
N ILE A 66 5.80 -3.36 -3.19
CA ILE A 66 5.08 -4.60 -3.52
C ILE A 66 6.04 -5.78 -3.38
N ARG A 67 5.58 -6.84 -2.72
CA ARG A 67 6.34 -8.08 -2.51
C ARG A 67 5.78 -9.22 -3.35
#